data_AF-A0A822E2Z7-F1
#
_entry.id   AF-A0A822E2Z7-F1
#
_cell.length_a   1.000
_cell.length_b   1.000
_cell.length_c   1.000
_cell.angle_alpha   90.00
_cell.angle_beta   90.00
_cell.angle_gamma   90.00
#
_symmetry.space_group_name_H-M   'P 1'
#
loop_
_entity.id
_entity.type
_entity.pdbx_description
1 polymer ?
#
loop_
_entity_poly.entity_id
_entity_poly.type
_entity_poly.pdbx_seq_one_letter_code
_entity_poly.pdbx_strand_id
1 'polypeptide(L)'
;MKTQSELFGKFVEFMNGTMATNTALIEQRTALYNLIEKSNDNQKVTYFMGKADNIKISDAKRLMDIGFKKVKELNLESSEELKYLESRLENVLGIMNHNNRQLLPVYNW
;
A
#
# COMPACT_ATOMS: atom_id res chain seq x y z
N MET A 1 -28.77 8.02 7.07
CA MET A 1 -27.45 7.63 7.61
C MET A 1 -26.91 6.53 6.72
N LYS A 2 -25.63 6.58 6.31
CA LYS A 2 -25.00 5.44 5.62
C LYS A 2 -24.76 4.33 6.63
N THR A 3 -24.97 3.08 6.25
CA THR A 3 -24.68 1.95 7.16
C THR A 3 -23.17 1.71 7.24
N GLN A 4 -22.70 1.07 8.31
CA GLN A 4 -21.28 0.73 8.46
C GLN A 4 -20.78 -0.19 7.32
N SER A 5 -21.64 -1.12 6.88
CA SER A 5 -21.36 -1.99 5.72
C SER A 5 -21.19 -1.20 4.41
N GLU A 6 -22.02 -0.17 4.17
CA GLU A 6 -21.87 0.70 2.99
C GLU A 6 -20.58 1.53 3.02
N LEU A 7 -20.15 1.98 4.19
CA LEU A 7 -18.89 2.71 4.35
C LEU A 7 -17.69 1.78 4.13
N PHE A 8 -17.75 0.55 4.63
CA PHE A 8 -16.73 -0.47 4.40
C PHE A 8 -16.64 -0.88 2.93
N GLY A 9 -17.78 -1.06 2.25
CA GLY A 9 -17.82 -1.32 0.81
C GLY A 9 -17.10 -0.23 0.01
N LYS A 10 -17.34 1.05 0.34
CA LYS A 10 -16.65 2.19 -0.29
C LYS A 10 -15.14 2.22 -0.02
N PHE A 11 -14.72 1.78 1.16
CA PHE A 11 -13.30 1.61 1.48
C PHE A 11 -12.66 0.54 0.57
N VAL A 12 -13.29 -0.64 0.47
CA VAL A 12 -12.78 -1.74 -0.35
C VAL A 12 -12.72 -1.36 -1.83
N GLU A 13 -13.78 -0.75 -2.37
CA GLU A 13 -13.80 -0.24 -3.75
C GLU A 13 -12.66 0.74 -4.02
N PHE A 14 -12.44 1.69 -3.09
CA PHE A 14 -11.35 2.66 -3.18
C PHE A 14 -9.97 1.98 -3.18
N MET A 15 -9.75 1.02 -2.28
CA MET A 15 -8.48 0.29 -2.23
C MET A 15 -8.25 -0.55 -3.47
N ASN A 16 -9.28 -1.21 -3.99
CA ASN A 16 -9.19 -1.96 -5.26
C ASN A 16 -8.80 -1.04 -6.43
N GLY A 17 -9.42 0.14 -6.55
CA GLY A 17 -9.05 1.12 -7.59
C GLY A 17 -7.63 1.66 -7.41
N THR A 18 -7.20 1.87 -6.17
CA THR A 18 -5.84 2.32 -5.84
C THR A 18 -4.80 1.26 -6.25
N MET A 19 -5.06 -0.01 -5.92
CA MET A 19 -4.19 -1.13 -6.29
C MET A 19 -4.14 -1.33 -7.80
N ALA A 20 -5.29 -1.32 -8.48
CA ALA A 20 -5.35 -1.44 -9.93
C ALA A 20 -4.55 -0.33 -10.64
N THR A 21 -4.67 0.91 -10.17
CA THR A 21 -3.87 2.03 -10.69
C THR A 21 -2.38 1.79 -10.48
N ASN A 22 -1.97 1.35 -9.28
CA ASN A 22 -0.56 1.09 -8.99
C ASN A 22 0.01 -0.06 -9.84
N THR A 23 -0.77 -1.12 -10.06
CA THR A 23 -0.41 -2.22 -10.97
C THR A 23 -0.23 -1.75 -12.40
N ALA A 24 -1.15 -0.93 -12.93
CA ALA A 24 -1.01 -0.37 -14.27
C ALA A 24 0.27 0.47 -14.43
N LEU A 25 0.66 1.23 -13.40
CA LEU A 25 1.92 1.98 -13.39
C LEU A 25 3.15 1.04 -13.39
N ILE A 26 3.11 -0.06 -12.63
CA ILE A 26 4.16 -1.09 -12.65
C ILE A 26 4.28 -1.70 -14.05
N GLU A 27 3.16 -2.06 -14.67
CA GLU A 27 3.14 -2.63 -16.03
C GLU A 27 3.69 -1.66 -17.07
N GLN A 28 3.29 -0.38 -17.02
CA GLN A 28 3.80 0.65 -17.91
C GLN A 28 5.32 0.84 -17.75
N ARG A 29 5.82 0.90 -16.51
CA ARG A 29 7.25 1.04 -16.24
C ARG A 29 8.03 -0.19 -16.72
N THR A 30 7.48 -1.38 -16.51
CA THR A 30 8.04 -2.65 -16.99
C THR A 30 8.11 -2.68 -18.51
N ALA A 31 7.06 -2.25 -19.20
CA ALA A 31 7.05 -2.16 -20.65
C ALA A 31 8.13 -1.22 -21.18
N LEU A 32 8.38 -0.08 -20.52
CA LEU A 32 9.45 0.84 -20.87
C LEU A 32 10.84 0.21 -20.67
N TYR A 33 11.07 -0.50 -19.57
CA TYR A 33 12.33 -1.24 -19.36
C TYR A 33 12.55 -2.33 -20.41
N ASN A 34 11.51 -3.06 -20.80
CA ASN A 34 11.59 -4.05 -21.88
C ASN A 34 11.93 -3.41 -23.23
N LEU A 35 11.48 -2.17 -23.50
CA LEU A 35 11.84 -1.44 -24.71
C LEU A 35 13.29 -0.94 -24.67
N ILE A 36 13.77 -0.54 -23.50
CA ILE A 36 15.18 -0.15 -23.27
C ILE A 36 16.10 -1.33 -23.52
N GLU A 37 15.81 -2.49 -22.92
CA GLU A 37 16.62 -3.71 -23.05
C GLU A 37 16.76 -4.17 -24.52
N LYS A 38 15.72 -3.95 -25.34
CA LYS A 38 15.68 -4.34 -26.75
C LYS A 38 16.27 -3.30 -27.71
N SER A 39 16.72 -2.15 -27.22
CA SER A 39 17.14 -1.03 -28.07
C SER A 39 18.65 -0.85 -28.10
N ASN A 40 19.20 -0.73 -29.32
CA ASN A 40 20.60 -0.32 -29.55
C ASN A 40 20.72 1.18 -29.87
N ASP A 41 19.63 1.94 -29.75
CA ASP A 41 19.57 3.37 -30.05
C ASP A 41 19.63 4.17 -28.75
N ASN A 42 20.77 4.81 -28.49
CA ASN A 42 21.01 5.58 -27.26
C ASN A 42 20.00 6.71 -27.04
N GLN A 43 19.45 7.32 -28.09
CA GLN A 43 18.44 8.38 -27.93
C GLN A 43 17.12 7.79 -27.44
N LYS A 44 16.71 6.64 -27.98
CA LYS A 44 15.51 5.92 -27.51
C LYS A 44 15.67 5.40 -26.10
N VAL A 45 16.83 4.83 -25.77
CA VAL A 45 17.16 4.38 -24.41
C VAL A 45 17.02 5.55 -23.42
N THR A 46 17.65 6.70 -23.72
CA THR A 46 17.60 7.89 -22.85
C THR A 46 16.16 8.39 -22.69
N TYR A 47 15.40 8.47 -23.79
CA TYR A 47 14.01 8.90 -23.77
C TYR A 47 13.12 7.98 -22.89
N PHE A 48 13.21 6.66 -23.10
CA PHE A 48 12.40 5.70 -22.34
C PHE A 48 12.80 5.62 -20.88
N MET A 49 14.10 5.74 -20.55
CA MET A 49 14.56 5.82 -19.16
C MET A 49 13.95 7.05 -18.47
N GLY A 50 14.01 8.22 -19.11
CA GLY A 50 13.40 9.44 -18.58
C GLY A 50 11.89 9.30 -18.38
N LYS A 51 11.18 8.56 -19.25
CA LYS A 51 9.76 8.26 -19.04
C LYS A 51 9.53 7.29 -17.89
N ALA A 52 10.34 6.24 -17.77
CA ALA A 52 10.21 5.24 -16.71
C ALA A 52 10.45 5.83 -15.32
N ASP A 53 11.43 6.73 -15.18
CA ASP A 53 11.78 7.37 -13.91
C ASP A 53 10.71 8.36 -13.42
N ASN A 54 9.89 8.88 -14.33
CA ASN A 54 8.75 9.73 -13.99
C ASN A 54 7.53 8.93 -13.52
N ILE A 55 7.50 7.61 -13.70
CA ILE A 55 6.40 6.76 -13.23
C ILE A 55 6.57 6.50 -11.73
N LYS A 56 5.73 7.17 -10.93
CA LYS A 56 5.72 7.06 -9.46
C LYS A 56 4.83 5.91 -9.01
N ILE A 57 5.44 4.75 -8.79
CA ILE A 57 4.80 3.59 -8.18
C ILE A 57 4.82 3.77 -6.66
N SER A 58 3.69 3.52 -6.00
CA SER A 58 3.61 3.49 -4.54
C SER A 58 4.12 2.16 -4.02
N ASP A 59 5.01 2.22 -3.02
CA ASP A 59 5.42 1.06 -2.25
C ASP A 59 4.30 0.62 -1.29
N ALA A 60 4.51 -0.54 -0.64
CA ALA A 60 3.54 -1.08 0.32
C ALA A 60 3.19 -0.06 1.41
N LYS A 61 4.21 0.60 2.00
CA LYS A 61 4.05 1.59 3.07
C LYS A 61 3.09 2.70 2.65
N ARG A 62 3.32 3.31 1.50
CA ARG A 62 2.51 4.39 0.97
C ARG A 62 1.08 3.94 0.65
N LEU A 63 0.90 2.72 0.14
CA LEU A 63 -0.43 2.16 -0.11
C LEU A 63 -1.22 1.97 1.20
N MET A 64 -0.55 1.57 2.29
CA MET A 64 -1.19 1.43 3.59
C MET A 64 -1.50 2.79 4.22
N ASP A 65 -0.59 3.77 4.09
CA ASP A 65 -0.86 5.15 4.55
C ASP A 65 -2.09 5.74 3.83
N ILE A 66 -2.24 5.47 2.53
CA ILE A 66 -3.45 5.82 1.76
C ILE A 66 -4.69 5.13 2.33
N GLY A 67 -4.59 3.83 2.63
CA GLY A 67 -5.66 3.05 3.27
C GLY A 67 -6.08 3.61 4.63
N PHE A 68 -5.12 3.87 5.52
CA PHE A 68 -5.38 4.44 6.84
C PHE A 68 -6.01 5.84 6.74
N LYS A 69 -5.52 6.69 5.83
CA LYS A 69 -6.15 7.99 5.60
C LYS A 69 -7.61 7.81 5.17
N LYS A 70 -7.90 6.83 4.31
CA LYS A 70 -9.26 6.59 3.84
C LYS A 70 -10.19 6.07 4.94
N VAL A 71 -9.68 5.23 5.83
CA VAL A 71 -10.39 4.76 7.03
C VAL A 71 -10.84 5.95 7.89
N LYS A 72 -9.92 6.90 8.16
CA LYS A 72 -10.22 8.13 8.91
C LYS A 72 -11.25 8.99 8.20
N GLU A 73 -11.09 9.20 6.88
CA GLU A 73 -12.04 9.97 6.07
C GLU A 73 -13.47 9.40 6.10
N LEU A 74 -13.61 8.08 6.16
CA LEU A 74 -14.91 7.40 6.17
C LEU A 74 -15.49 7.25 7.59
N ASN A 75 -14.79 7.76 8.62
CA ASN A 75 -15.15 7.62 10.04
C ASN A 75 -15.47 6.18 10.43
N LEU A 76 -14.68 5.24 9.89
CA LEU A 76 -14.88 3.81 10.13
C LEU A 76 -14.25 3.37 11.47
N GLU A 77 -13.49 4.23 12.16
CA GLU A 77 -12.61 3.94 13.31
C GLU A 77 -13.25 3.11 14.46
N SER A 78 -14.58 3.05 14.56
CA SER A 78 -15.28 2.29 15.61
C SER A 78 -15.82 0.91 15.18
N SER A 79 -15.61 0.45 13.94
CA SER A 79 -16.20 -0.82 13.47
C SER A 79 -15.35 -2.04 13.84
N GLU A 80 -15.99 -3.16 14.20
CA GLU A 80 -15.29 -4.43 14.44
C GLU A 80 -14.55 -4.92 13.19
N GLU A 81 -15.09 -4.64 12.00
CA GLU A 81 -14.44 -4.95 10.72
C GLU A 81 -13.11 -4.22 10.55
N LEU A 82 -12.95 -3.05 11.18
CA LEU A 82 -11.70 -2.30 11.12
C LEU A 82 -10.64 -2.82 12.06
N LYS A 83 -11.02 -3.25 13.27
CA LYS A 83 -10.09 -3.95 14.16
C LYS A 83 -9.58 -5.24 13.51
N TYR A 84 -10.46 -5.93 12.77
CA TYR A 84 -10.08 -7.09 11.98
C TYR A 84 -9.13 -6.72 10.83
N LEU A 85 -9.39 -5.62 10.13
CA LEU A 85 -8.54 -5.13 9.04
C LEU A 85 -7.18 -4.64 9.54
N GLU A 86 -7.12 -3.85 10.61
CA GLU A 86 -5.88 -3.40 11.26
C GLU A 86 -5.05 -4.59 11.70
N SER A 87 -5.65 -5.56 12.40
CA SER A 87 -4.96 -6.79 12.83
C SER A 87 -4.37 -7.58 11.65
N ARG A 88 -5.07 -7.63 10.51
CA ARG A 88 -4.53 -8.29 9.31
C ARG A 88 -3.41 -7.49 8.66
N LEU A 89 -3.51 -6.17 8.61
CA LEU A 89 -2.48 -5.29 8.04
C LEU A 89 -1.21 -5.29 8.91
N GLU A 90 -1.35 -5.25 10.23
CA GLU A 90 -0.27 -5.38 11.21
C GLU A 90 0.49 -6.71 11.04
N ASN A 91 -0.26 -7.81 10.87
CA ASN A 91 0.33 -9.14 10.60
C ASN A 91 1.10 -9.17 9.26
N VAL A 92 0.53 -8.61 8.19
CA VAL A 92 1.19 -8.54 6.88
C VAL A 92 2.45 -7.69 6.93
N LEU A 93 2.46 -6.66 7.77
CA LEU A 93 3.60 -5.77 7.96
C LEU A 93 4.70 -6.34 8.86
N GLY A 94 4.47 -7.48 9.51
CA GLY A 94 5.34 -7.96 10.58
C GLY A 94 5.38 -7.02 11.79
N ILE A 95 4.48 -6.04 11.85
CA ILE A 95 4.27 -5.16 13.01
C ILE A 95 3.27 -5.89 13.90
N MET A 96 3.64 -7.09 14.37
CA MET A 96 2.97 -7.64 15.53
C MET A 96 3.34 -6.73 16.69
N ASN A 97 2.37 -5.97 17.18
CA ASN A 97 2.47 -5.30 18.47
C ASN A 97 2.40 -6.36 19.59
N HIS A 98 3.39 -7.27 19.61
CA HIS A 98 3.60 -8.20 20.72
C HIS A 98 4.51 -7.50 21.73
N ASN A 99 3.90 -7.14 22.86
CA ASN A 99 4.56 -7.00 24.16
C ASN A 99 5.40 -5.75 24.44
N ASN A 100 4.80 -4.56 24.30
CA ASN A 100 5.21 -3.40 25.12
C ASN A 100 4.47 -3.31 26.48
N ARG A 101 4.06 -4.47 27.02
CA ARG A 101 3.84 -4.64 28.47
C ARG A 101 4.57 -5.90 28.93
N GLN A 102 5.64 -5.67 29.70
CA GLN A 102 6.30 -6.61 30.62
C GLN A 102 7.23 -7.68 30.03
N LEU A 103 8.40 -7.26 29.55
CA LEU A 103 9.66 -7.96 29.84
C LEU A 103 10.71 -6.86 30.04
N LEU A 104 10.92 -6.36 31.27
CA LEU A 104 12.02 -6.70 32.19
C LEU A 104 11.83 -5.85 33.48
N PRO A 105 12.44 -6.15 34.65
CA PRO A 105 13.35 -7.25 34.99
C PRO A 105 12.91 -8.07 36.23
N VAL A 106 13.35 -9.33 36.35
CA VAL A 106 13.55 -9.93 37.68
C VAL A 106 14.98 -10.44 37.72
N TYR A 107 15.86 -9.59 38.25
CA TYR A 107 17.07 -10.06 38.89
C TYR A 107 16.66 -10.92 40.08
N ASN A 108 17.13 -12.16 40.10
CA ASN A 108 17.39 -12.93 41.31
C ASN A 108 18.38 -14.00 40.88
N TRP A 109 19.67 -13.81 41.20
CA TRP A 109 20.56 -14.65 42.03
C TRP A 109 21.87 -13.88 42.18
#